data_AF-A0A972P7N5-F1
#
_entry.id   AF-A0A972P7N5-F1
#
_cell.length_a   1.000
_cell.length_b   1.000
_cell.length_c   1.000
_cell.angle_alpha   90.00
_cell.angle_beta   90.00
_cell.angle_gamma   90.00
#
_symmetry.space_group_name_H-M   'P 1'
#
loop_
_entity.id
_entity.type
_entity.pdbx_description
1 polymer ?
#
loop_
_entity_poly.entity_id
_entity_poly.type
_entity_poly.pdbx_seq_one_letter_code
_entity_poly.pdbx_strand_id
1 'polypeptide(L)'
;MGKLSWYHDSLPTNCVTDWVCAGGSGYVDAEEVFRIAGFIASLDPSIPYDLPAFQPRFILSDLPLPTREFMDACLKAARLKGLTNLRVSNPDLIQ
;
A
#
# COMPACT_ATOMS: atom_id res chain seq x y z
N MET A 1 -30.84 9.02 10.71
CA MET A 1 -30.63 7.65 10.22
C MET A 1 -29.52 7.66 9.18
N GLY A 2 -28.31 7.22 9.54
CA GLY A 2 -27.20 7.06 8.60
C GLY A 2 -27.27 5.69 7.92
N LYS A 3 -27.13 5.64 6.61
CA LYS A 3 -26.92 4.38 5.87
C LYS A 3 -25.46 3.98 6.04
N LEU A 4 -25.21 2.86 6.72
CA LEU A 4 -23.92 2.17 6.71
C LEU A 4 -23.92 1.20 5.52
N SER A 5 -22.97 1.34 4.61
CA SER A 5 -22.70 0.37 3.52
C SER A 5 -21.47 -0.46 3.86
N TRP A 6 -21.55 -1.77 3.63
CA TRP A 6 -20.48 -2.74 3.84
C TRP A 6 -19.19 -2.37 3.07
N TYR A 7 -18.03 -2.42 3.75
CA TYR A 7 -16.70 -2.25 3.18
C TYR A 7 -16.12 -3.63 2.88
N HIS A 8 -16.02 -3.99 1.60
CA HIS A 8 -15.35 -5.21 1.18
C HIS A 8 -13.87 -4.90 0.96
N ASP A 9 -13.01 -5.41 1.84
CA ASP A 9 -11.55 -5.43 1.67
C ASP A 9 -11.09 -6.88 1.49
N SER A 10 -10.63 -7.20 0.29
CA SER A 10 -10.11 -8.54 -0.05
C SER A 10 -8.59 -8.52 -0.23
N LEU A 11 -7.90 -7.49 0.28
CA LEU A 11 -6.52 -7.21 -0.06
C LEU A 11 -5.67 -7.07 1.21
N PRO A 12 -4.45 -7.63 1.26
CA PRO A 12 -3.43 -7.13 2.16
C PRO A 12 -3.06 -5.71 1.69
N THR A 13 -3.83 -4.70 2.07
CA THR A 13 -3.57 -3.31 1.69
C THR A 13 -2.40 -2.76 2.50
N ASN A 14 -1.53 -1.96 1.88
CA ASN A 14 -0.42 -1.27 2.55
C ASN A 14 -0.88 0.04 3.25
N CYS A 15 -2.19 0.19 3.49
CA CYS A 15 -2.79 1.41 3.98
C CYS A 15 -2.53 1.60 5.47
N VAL A 16 -1.51 2.39 5.74
CA VAL A 16 -1.12 2.98 7.03
C VAL A 16 -0.06 2.17 7.77
N THR A 17 1.07 2.84 7.99
CA THR A 17 2.03 2.54 9.07
C THR A 17 1.31 2.70 10.41
N ASP A 18 0.63 1.63 10.84
CA ASP A 18 -0.02 1.61 12.15
C ASP A 18 1.03 1.72 13.28
N TRP A 19 0.64 2.20 14.46
CA TRP A 19 1.48 2.37 15.66
C TRP A 19 2.16 1.06 16.15
N VAL A 20 1.82 -0.08 15.55
CA VAL A 20 2.40 -1.41 15.80
C VAL A 20 3.64 -1.72 14.93
N CYS A 21 3.94 -0.93 13.90
CA CYS A 21 5.14 -1.11 13.08
C CYS A 21 6.25 -0.14 13.51
N ALA A 22 7.49 -0.64 13.65
CA ALA A 22 8.64 0.12 14.13
C ALA A 22 9.15 1.25 13.19
N GLY A 23 8.45 1.52 12.07
CA GLY A 23 8.74 2.57 11.07
C GLY A 23 7.92 3.84 11.32
N GLY A 24 8.17 4.54 12.43
CA GLY A 24 7.30 5.60 12.95
C GLY A 24 7.33 6.98 12.26
N SER A 25 7.56 7.11 10.95
CA SER A 25 7.64 8.46 10.34
C SER A 25 7.24 8.61 8.86
N GLY A 26 6.30 7.83 8.33
CA GLY A 26 5.85 8.05 6.94
C GLY A 26 5.04 6.92 6.32
N TYR A 27 5.02 6.87 4.99
CA TYR A 27 4.43 5.79 4.20
C TYR A 27 5.17 4.48 4.41
N VAL A 28 4.49 3.36 4.14
CA VAL A 28 5.15 2.07 3.92
C VAL A 28 6.09 2.21 2.73
N ASP A 29 7.39 2.10 2.97
CA ASP A 29 8.39 2.31 1.92
C ASP A 29 8.59 1.08 1.01
N ALA A 30 9.45 1.21 0.00
CA ALA A 30 9.71 0.12 -0.94
C ALA A 30 10.35 -1.12 -0.28
N GLU A 31 11.11 -0.96 0.80
CA GLU A 31 11.73 -2.08 1.54
C GLU A 31 10.69 -2.83 2.38
N GLU A 32 9.77 -2.11 3.02
CA GLU A 32 8.63 -2.68 3.72
C GLU A 32 7.68 -3.36 2.73
N VAL A 33 7.38 -2.73 1.59
CA VAL A 33 6.60 -3.35 0.51
C VAL A 33 7.29 -4.63 0.01
N PHE A 34 8.62 -4.64 -0.14
CA PHE A 34 9.36 -5.84 -0.51
C PHE A 34 9.18 -6.98 0.50
N ARG A 35 9.21 -6.67 1.80
CA ARG A 35 9.01 -7.66 2.88
C ARG A 35 7.58 -8.20 2.88
N ILE A 36 6.58 -7.31 2.80
CA ILE A 36 5.15 -7.67 2.72
C ILE A 36 4.88 -8.53 1.48
N ALA A 37 5.35 -8.10 0.31
CA ALA A 37 5.19 -8.84 -0.93
C ALA A 37 5.85 -10.22 -0.88
N GLY A 38 7.00 -10.33 -0.19
CA GLY A 38 7.67 -11.61 0.02
C GLY A 38 6.84 -12.57 0.86
N PHE A 39 6.21 -12.05 1.92
CA PHE A 39 5.27 -12.83 2.73
C PHE A 39 4.05 -13.28 1.90
N ILE A 40 3.40 -12.38 1.17
CA ILE A 40 2.23 -12.71 0.33
C ILE A 40 2.61 -13.75 -0.73
N ALA A 41 3.73 -13.54 -1.45
CA ALA A 41 4.19 -14.46 -2.48
C ALA A 41 4.56 -15.85 -1.93
N SER A 42 5.01 -15.92 -0.67
CA SER A 42 5.27 -17.21 -0.01
C SER A 42 4.00 -18.00 0.29
N LEU A 43 2.84 -17.33 0.36
CA LEU A 43 1.54 -17.97 0.50
C LEU A 43 1.00 -18.40 -0.86
N ASP A 44 0.85 -17.45 -1.79
CA ASP A 44 0.46 -17.69 -3.17
C ASP A 44 0.77 -16.43 -4.02
N PRO A 45 1.60 -16.52 -5.08
CA PRO A 45 1.93 -15.39 -5.95
C PRO A 45 0.75 -14.74 -6.70
N SER A 46 -0.41 -15.39 -6.73
CA SER A 46 -1.63 -14.91 -7.37
C SER A 46 -2.56 -14.12 -6.44
N ILE A 47 -2.26 -14.12 -5.13
CA ILE A 47 -2.99 -13.30 -4.14
C ILE A 47 -2.90 -11.85 -4.60
N PRO A 48 -4.05 -11.18 -4.79
CA PRO A 48 -4.04 -9.81 -5.23
C PRO A 48 -3.40 -8.92 -4.14
N TYR A 49 -2.44 -8.10 -4.53
CA TYR A 49 -1.81 -7.11 -3.65
C TYR A 49 -1.95 -5.72 -4.26
N ASP A 50 -2.65 -4.85 -3.54
CA ASP A 50 -2.97 -3.51 -3.98
C ASP A 50 -2.07 -2.50 -3.28
N LEU A 51 -1.50 -1.59 -4.07
CA LEU A 51 -0.62 -0.50 -3.66
C LEU A 51 -1.36 0.83 -3.85
N PRO A 52 -2.29 1.19 -2.95
CA PRO A 52 -3.02 2.45 -3.02
C PRO A 52 -2.09 3.65 -2.83
N ALA A 53 -2.18 4.60 -3.76
CA ALA A 53 -1.77 5.95 -3.48
C ALA A 53 -2.70 6.53 -2.41
N PHE A 54 -2.13 7.00 -1.31
CA PHE A 54 -2.88 7.43 -0.15
C PHE A 54 -2.85 8.96 -0.06
N GLN A 55 -4.03 9.54 0.19
CA GLN A 55 -4.16 10.97 0.48
C GLN A 55 -4.15 11.16 2.01
N PRO A 56 -3.06 11.72 2.58
CA PRO A 56 -3.01 12.02 3.99
C PRO A 56 -4.07 13.07 4.36
N ARG A 57 -4.93 12.74 5.32
CA ARG A 57 -5.89 13.67 5.94
C ARG A 57 -5.82 13.55 7.47
N PHE A 58 -6.35 14.57 8.17
CA PHE A 58 -6.34 14.66 9.63
C PHE A 58 -4.94 14.62 10.22
N ILE A 59 -4.62 13.65 11.09
CA ILE A 59 -3.37 13.56 11.85
C ILE A 59 -2.16 13.36 10.93
N LEU A 60 -2.38 12.87 9.71
CA LEU A 60 -1.33 12.64 8.72
C LEU A 60 -1.13 13.81 7.74
N SER A 61 -1.80 14.95 7.92
CA SER A 61 -1.85 16.07 6.95
C SER A 61 -0.48 16.65 6.57
N ASP A 62 0.53 16.42 7.39
CA ASP A 62 1.90 16.91 7.15
C ASP A 62 2.68 16.01 6.18
N LEU A 63 2.16 14.83 5.83
CA LEU A 63 2.77 13.96 4.83
C LEU A 63 2.48 14.47 3.41
N PRO A 64 3.47 14.46 2.51
CA PRO A 64 3.23 14.79 1.10
C PRO A 64 2.39 13.70 0.44
N LEU A 65 1.75 14.01 -0.69
CA LEU A 65 1.21 12.97 -1.57
C LEU A 65 2.37 12.11 -2.13
N PRO A 66 2.13 10.83 -2.42
CA PRO A 66 3.17 9.97 -2.99
C PRO A 66 3.57 10.45 -4.38
N THR A 67 4.86 10.49 -4.67
CA THR A 67 5.34 10.78 -6.04
C THR A 67 5.23 9.55 -6.92
N ARG A 68 5.24 9.75 -8.24
CA ARG A 68 5.32 8.65 -9.20
C ARG A 68 6.52 7.74 -8.96
N GLU A 69 7.70 8.32 -8.69
CA GLU A 69 8.93 7.54 -8.45
C GLU A 69 8.80 6.65 -7.21
N PHE A 70 8.17 7.16 -6.15
CA PHE A 70 7.92 6.41 -4.92
C PHE A 70 6.99 5.22 -5.18
N MET A 71 5.88 5.44 -5.88
CA MET A 71 4.93 4.37 -6.20
C MET A 71 5.53 3.34 -7.15
N ASP A 72 6.33 3.77 -8.14
CA ASP A 72 7.02 2.88 -9.07
C ASP A 72 8.07 2.02 -8.33
N ALA A 73 8.78 2.58 -7.35
CA ALA A 73 9.70 1.82 -6.50
C ALA A 73 8.96 0.73 -5.69
N CYS A 74 7.82 1.06 -5.10
CA CYS A 74 6.97 0.10 -4.39
C CYS A 74 6.43 -1.01 -5.31
N LEU A 75 5.94 -0.64 -6.50
CA LEU A 75 5.46 -1.59 -7.49
C LEU A 75 6.58 -2.52 -7.96
N LYS A 76 7.77 -1.99 -8.20
CA LYS A 76 8.96 -2.77 -8.56
C LYS A 76 9.35 -3.73 -7.44
N ALA A 77 9.35 -3.28 -6.18
CA ALA A 77 9.64 -4.12 -5.02
C ALA A 77 8.67 -5.31 -4.93
N ALA A 78 7.37 -5.09 -5.12
CA ALA A 78 6.38 -6.15 -5.12
C ALA A 78 6.57 -7.14 -6.29
N ARG A 79 6.86 -6.64 -7.49
CA ARG A 79 7.16 -7.47 -8.68
C ARG A 79 8.40 -8.35 -8.48
N LEU A 80 9.45 -7.83 -7.84
CA LEU A 80 10.68 -8.59 -7.56
C LEU A 80 10.44 -9.81 -6.67
N LYS A 81 9.36 -9.84 -5.89
CA LYS A 81 8.95 -10.99 -5.07
C LYS A 81 8.14 -12.04 -5.82
N GLY A 82 7.81 -11.80 -7.10
CA GLY A 82 7.11 -12.75 -7.94
C GLY A 82 5.59 -12.64 -7.89
N LEU A 83 5.03 -11.60 -7.25
CA LEU A 83 3.58 -11.37 -7.28
C LEU A 83 3.12 -11.07 -8.71
N THR A 84 2.07 -11.77 -9.13
CA THR A 84 1.52 -11.69 -10.49
C THR A 84 0.25 -10.84 -10.57
N ASN A 85 -0.41 -10.63 -9.43
CA ASN A 85 -1.67 -9.91 -9.32
C ASN A 85 -1.47 -8.61 -8.52
N LEU A 86 -0.95 -7.58 -9.19
CA LEU A 86 -0.60 -6.30 -8.59
C LEU A 86 -1.46 -5.18 -9.16
N ARG A 87 -1.92 -4.29 -8.28
CA ARG A 87 -2.67 -3.09 -8.66
C ARG A 87 -2.12 -1.86 -7.95
N VAL A 88 -2.16 -0.71 -8.64
CA VAL A 88 -1.97 0.60 -8.02
C VAL A 88 -3.35 1.26 -7.99
N SER A 89 -3.87 1.52 -6.81
CA SER A 89 -5.18 2.17 -6.62
C SER A 89 -5.03 3.68 -6.40
N ASN A 90 -6.08 4.44 -6.70
CA ASN A 90 -6.15 5.91 -6.61
C ASN A 90 -5.01 6.65 -7.36
N PRO A 91 -4.73 6.34 -8.64
CA PRO A 91 -3.61 6.95 -9.36
C PRO A 91 -3.70 8.48 -9.47
N ASP A 92 -4.89 9.08 -9.32
CA ASP A 92 -5.10 10.53 -9.31
C ASP A 92 -4.45 11.24 -8.10
N LEU A 93 -4.03 10.49 -7.07
CA LEU A 93 -3.35 11.01 -5.89
C LEU A 93 -1.82 10.98 -6.01
N ILE A 94 -1.29 10.55 -7.16
CA ILE A 94 0.15 10.47 -7.43
C ILE A 94 0.62 11.80 -8.04
N GLN A 95 1.64 12.40 -7.44
CA GLN A 95 2.29 13.63 -7.94
C GLN A 95 3.29 13.36 -9.06
#